data_AF-A0A661HPJ5-F1
#
_entry.id   AF-A0A661HPJ5-F1
#
_cell.length_a   1.000
_cell.length_b   1.000
_cell.length_c   1.000
_cell.angle_alpha   90.00
_cell.angle_beta   90.00
_cell.angle_gamma   90.00
#
_symmetry.space_group_name_H-M   'P 1'
#
loop_
_entity.id
_entity.type
_entity.pdbx_description
1 polymer ?
#
loop_
_entity_poly.entity_id
_entity_poly.type
_entity_poly.pdbx_seq_one_letter_code
_entity_poly.pdbx_strand_id
1 'polypeptide(L)'
;MGELKKWREEKWVRIGLDGSIKGACGTSKDKKNPDRCLPYKKAISMTKAERAKTARKKKREGAKGKTVVANTKAGRVTKRFTKR
;
A
#
# COMPACT_ATOMS: atom_id res chain seq x y z
N MET A 1 -16.66 15.65 12.87
CA MET A 1 -15.48 14.76 13.08
C MET A 1 -14.51 14.95 11.93
N GLY A 2 -13.36 15.58 12.21
CA GLY A 2 -12.43 16.10 11.21
C GLY A 2 -11.75 15.04 10.32
N GLU A 3 -11.25 15.49 9.17
CA GLU A 3 -10.58 14.67 8.15
C GLU A 3 -9.39 13.85 8.70
N LEU A 4 -8.69 14.38 9.71
CA LEU A 4 -7.61 13.69 10.44
C LEU A 4 -8.06 12.39 11.12
N LYS A 5 -9.30 12.34 11.66
CA LYS A 5 -9.83 11.12 12.27
C LYS A 5 -10.16 10.07 11.21
N LYS A 6 -10.77 10.50 10.09
CA LYS A 6 -11.06 9.63 8.95
C LYS A 6 -9.79 9.00 8.39
N TRP A 7 -8.72 9.79 8.25
CA TRP A 7 -7.43 9.30 7.76
C TRP A 7 -6.75 8.30 8.74
N ARG A 8 -6.79 8.54 10.05
CA ARG A 8 -6.30 7.56 11.05
C ARG A 8 -7.11 6.27 11.06
N GLU A 9 -8.42 6.35 10.85
CA GLU A 9 -9.31 5.18 10.77
C GLU A 9 -9.03 4.29 9.55
N GLU A 10 -8.48 4.84 8.46
CA GLU A 10 -8.15 4.07 7.25
C GLU A 10 -7.03 3.04 7.46
N LYS A 11 -6.29 3.14 8.58
CA LYS A 11 -5.22 2.23 9.01
C LYS A 11 -4.37 1.75 7.84
N TRP A 12 -3.40 2.56 7.44
CA TRP A 12 -2.54 2.19 6.33
C TRP A 12 -1.57 1.09 6.75
N VAL A 13 -1.41 0.08 5.91
CA VAL A 13 -0.55 -1.07 6.19
C VAL A 13 0.54 -1.27 5.14
N ARG A 14 1.66 -1.83 5.57
CA ARG A 14 2.80 -2.17 4.73
C ARG A 14 2.61 -3.56 4.12
N ILE A 15 2.78 -3.66 2.81
CA ILE A 15 2.70 -4.93 2.09
C ILE A 15 4.10 -5.38 1.69
N GLY A 16 4.47 -6.60 2.07
CA GLY A 16 5.73 -7.22 1.65
C GLY A 16 5.69 -7.75 0.22
N LEU A 17 6.88 -8.05 -0.34
CA LEU A 17 7.03 -8.66 -1.68
C LEU A 17 6.44 -10.08 -1.78
N ASP A 18 6.25 -10.72 -0.65
CA ASP A 18 5.58 -12.00 -0.42
C ASP A 18 4.05 -11.87 -0.33
N GLY A 19 3.53 -10.64 -0.30
CA GLY A 19 2.10 -10.34 -0.20
C GLY A 19 1.53 -10.40 1.22
N SER A 20 2.39 -10.55 2.24
CA SER A 20 2.01 -10.49 3.64
C SER A 20 1.85 -9.05 4.12
N ILE A 21 0.96 -8.85 5.09
CA ILE A 21 0.72 -7.55 5.72
C ILE A 21 1.69 -7.43 6.89
N LYS A 22 2.72 -6.59 6.76
CA LYS A 22 3.87 -6.50 7.69
C LYS A 22 3.69 -5.44 8.79
N GLY A 23 2.46 -5.01 9.05
CA GLY A 23 2.13 -4.00 10.08
C GLY A 23 1.80 -2.62 9.52
N ALA A 24 1.84 -1.61 10.40
CA ALA A 24 1.48 -0.23 10.05
C ALA A 24 2.41 0.38 8.99
N CYS A 25 1.84 1.24 8.15
CA CYS A 25 2.58 2.07 7.22
C CYS A 25 3.48 3.06 7.96
N GLY A 26 4.68 3.32 7.43
CA GLY A 26 5.63 4.31 7.97
C GLY A 26 6.71 3.74 8.90
N THR A 27 6.67 2.45 9.24
CA THR A 27 7.69 1.79 10.09
C THR A 27 8.81 1.12 9.30
N SER A 28 8.95 1.44 8.02
CA SER A 28 9.97 0.83 7.15
C SER A 28 11.37 1.27 7.61
N LYS A 29 12.22 0.30 7.96
CA LYS A 29 13.65 0.53 8.26
C LYS A 29 14.42 1.00 7.02
N ASP A 30 14.02 0.51 5.84
CA ASP A 30 14.64 0.89 4.58
C ASP A 30 14.07 2.22 4.08
N LYS A 31 14.90 3.28 4.09
CA LYS A 31 14.54 4.63 3.62
C LYS A 31 14.80 4.84 2.13
N LYS A 32 15.72 4.09 1.52
CA LYS A 32 16.14 4.24 0.11
C LYS A 32 15.12 3.66 -0.89
N ASN A 33 14.44 2.58 -0.52
CA ASN A 33 13.34 2.00 -1.29
C ASN A 33 12.32 1.37 -0.33
N PRO A 34 11.55 2.18 0.41
CA PRO A 34 10.62 1.66 1.41
C PRO A 34 9.54 0.80 0.75
N ASP A 35 9.04 -0.19 1.49
CA ASP A 35 7.84 -0.93 1.08
C ASP A 35 6.65 0.03 1.04
N ARG A 36 5.87 -0.02 -0.04
CA ARG A 36 4.76 0.92 -0.25
C ARG A 36 3.50 0.46 0.50
N CYS A 37 2.75 1.45 0.98
CA CYS A 37 1.57 1.23 1.81
C CYS A 37 0.28 1.11 1.01
N LEU A 38 -0.70 0.44 1.61
CA LEU A 38 -2.06 0.31 1.09
C LEU A 38 -3.05 0.50 2.25
N PRO A 39 -4.24 1.09 2.03
CA PRO A 39 -5.29 1.13 3.05
C PRO A 39 -5.64 -0.29 3.51
N TYR A 40 -5.83 -0.51 4.82
CA TYR A 40 -6.10 -1.84 5.37
C TYR A 40 -7.30 -2.50 4.70
N LYS A 41 -8.39 -1.74 4.51
CA LYS A 41 -9.60 -2.22 3.81
C LYS A 41 -9.33 -2.74 2.40
N LYS A 42 -8.36 -2.16 1.69
CA LYS A 42 -7.97 -2.61 0.36
C LYS A 42 -7.03 -3.81 0.43
N ALA A 43 -6.11 -3.82 1.40
CA ALA A 43 -5.22 -4.95 1.61
C ALA A 43 -6.00 -6.23 1.92
N ILE A 44 -7.03 -6.18 2.77
CA ILE A 44 -7.86 -7.34 3.10
C ILE A 44 -8.74 -7.80 1.92
N SER A 45 -9.14 -6.88 1.02
CA SER A 45 -9.98 -7.23 -0.13
C SER A 45 -9.21 -7.92 -1.26
N MET A 46 -7.89 -8.05 -1.14
CA MET A 46 -7.02 -8.61 -2.15
C MET A 46 -6.42 -9.93 -1.66
N THR A 47 -6.21 -10.85 -2.59
CA THR A 47 -5.47 -12.08 -2.32
C THR A 47 -3.99 -11.80 -2.04
N LYS A 48 -3.31 -12.73 -1.36
CA LYS A 48 -1.87 -12.65 -1.10
C LYS A 48 -1.07 -12.46 -2.40
N ALA A 49 -1.45 -13.16 -3.47
CA ALA A 49 -0.81 -13.05 -4.78
C ALA A 49 -0.95 -11.65 -5.40
N GLU A 50 -2.14 -11.04 -5.32
CA GLU A 50 -2.36 -9.69 -5.86
C GLU A 50 -1.62 -8.61 -5.07
N ARG A 51 -1.56 -8.78 -3.74
CA ARG A 51 -0.74 -7.93 -2.86
C ARG A 51 0.73 -8.02 -3.23
N ALA A 52 1.26 -9.23 -3.41
CA ALA A 52 2.64 -9.47 -3.84
C ALA A 52 2.93 -8.84 -5.21
N LYS A 53 2.05 -9.03 -6.21
CA LYS A 53 2.19 -8.42 -7.55
C LYS A 53 2.25 -6.89 -7.47
N THR A 54 1.44 -6.29 -6.60
CA THR A 54 1.42 -4.82 -6.41
C THR A 54 2.70 -4.32 -5.75
N ALA A 55 3.14 -4.98 -4.68
CA ALA A 55 4.38 -4.63 -3.99
C ALA A 55 5.60 -4.76 -4.93
N ARG A 56 5.71 -5.87 -5.67
CA ARG A 56 6.80 -6.10 -6.65
C ARG A 56 6.81 -5.05 -7.75
N LYS A 57 5.65 -4.72 -8.33
CA LYS A 57 5.56 -3.66 -9.34
C LYS A 57 6.06 -2.33 -8.78
N LYS A 58 5.61 -1.93 -7.58
CA LYS A 58 6.04 -0.67 -6.95
C LYS A 58 7.52 -0.64 -6.63
N LYS A 59 8.08 -1.74 -6.11
CA LYS A 59 9.50 -1.85 -5.78
C LYS A 59 10.38 -1.75 -7.03
N ARG A 60 10.00 -2.47 -8.10
CA ARG A 60 10.71 -2.48 -9.38
C ARG A 60 10.71 -1.12 -10.06
N GLU A 61 9.54 -0.49 -10.15
CA GLU A 61 9.44 0.83 -10.79
C GLU A 61 10.07 1.93 -9.92
N GLY A 62 10.00 1.81 -8.59
CA GLY A 62 10.71 2.69 -7.67
C GLY A 62 12.23 2.59 -7.79
N ALA A 63 12.77 1.37 -7.98
CA ALA A 63 14.19 1.16 -8.25
C ALA A 63 14.65 1.81 -9.58
N LYS A 64 13.74 2.02 -10.53
CA LYS A 64 13.97 2.78 -11.77
C LYS A 64 13.87 4.31 -11.60
N GLY A 65 13.77 4.81 -10.37
CA GLY A 65 13.66 6.24 -10.07
C GLY A 65 12.23 6.80 -10.15
N LYS A 66 11.20 5.98 -10.41
CA LYS A 66 9.82 6.48 -10.49
C LYS A 66 9.24 6.76 -9.10
N THR A 67 8.94 8.03 -8.84
CA THR A 67 8.29 8.50 -7.60
C THR A 67 6.81 8.09 -7.59
N VAL A 68 6.09 8.39 -8.69
CA VAL A 68 4.68 8.04 -8.86
C VAL A 68 4.55 6.81 -9.74
N VAL A 69 4.03 5.72 -9.16
CA VAL A 69 3.79 4.46 -9.88
C VAL A 69 2.35 4.07 -9.62
N ALA A 70 1.61 3.68 -10.66
CA ALA A 70 0.25 3.17 -10.50
C ALA A 70 0.26 1.77 -9.86
N ASN A 71 -0.73 1.47 -9.01
CA ASN A 71 -0.94 0.10 -8.52
C ASN A 71 -1.32 -0.85 -9.68
N THR A 72 -1.39 -2.14 -9.39
CA THR A 72 -2.04 -3.09 -10.32
C THR A 72 -3.54 -2.79 -10.40
N LYS A 73 -4.25 -3.36 -11.40
CA LYS A 73 -5.71 -3.23 -11.51
C LYS A 73 -6.41 -3.63 -10.19
N ALA A 74 -6.02 -4.77 -9.63
CA ALA A 74 -6.51 -5.25 -8.35
C ALA A 74 -6.13 -4.33 -7.17
N GLY A 75 -4.90 -3.78 -7.18
CA GLY A 75 -4.40 -2.89 -6.13
C GLY A 75 -4.88 -1.44 -6.23
N ARG A 76 -5.65 -1.06 -7.25
CA ARG A 76 -6.13 0.31 -7.41
C ARG A 76 -7.01 0.71 -6.22
N VAL A 77 -6.62 1.78 -5.55
CA VAL A 77 -7.37 2.35 -4.43
C VAL A 77 -8.44 3.26 -5.03
N THR A 78 -9.70 3.04 -4.64
CA THR A 78 -10.86 3.84 -5.05
C THR A 78 -11.53 4.41 -3.81
N LYS A 79 -12.48 5.35 -3.98
CA LYS A 79 -13.27 5.95 -2.90
C LYS A 79 -14.01 4.93 -2.02
N ARG A 80 -14.18 3.69 -2.48
CA ARG A 80 -14.72 2.58 -1.68
C ARG A 80 -13.80 2.16 -0.53
N PHE A 81 -12.49 2.36 -0.69
CA PHE A 81 -11.47 1.90 0.25
C PHE A 81 -10.81 3.04 1.04
N THR A 82 -11.10 4.29 0.69
CA THR A 82 -10.61 5.50 1.37
C THR A 82 -11.75 6.51 1.49
N LYS A 83 -11.96 7.09 2.67
CA LYS A 83 -12.94 8.15 2.96
C LYS A 83 -12.37 9.52 2.55
N ARG A 84 -11.88 9.61 1.32
CA ARG A 84 -11.30 10.82 0.72
C ARG A 84 -12.32 11.57 -0.12
#